data_AF-Q6JUT9-F1
#
_entry.id   AF-Q6JUT9-F1
#
_cell.length_a   1.000
_cell.length_b   1.000
_cell.length_c   1.000
_cell.angle_alpha   90.00
_cell.angle_beta   90.00
_cell.angle_gamma   90.00
#
_symmetry.space_group_name_H-M   'P 1'
#
loop_
_entity.id
_entity.type
_entity.pdbx_description
1 polymer ?
#
loop_
_entity_poly.entity_id
_entity_poly.type
_entity_poly.pdbx_seq_one_letter_code
_entity_poly.pdbx_strand_id
1 'polypeptide(L)'
;MFFFGDASTRPQIKFLCLFIYFIYMEEIFEKSQLENEQPTSKEPEPALKPVDVMSIKNAAQYVNQKLSAKGYFSNKPNKLRQLLLLSLDSSQLIPENAENFEISEKVYENDRNVMNIIYSLLNSAEISKQFKETALKKMADKDAEIELLKNEVEKLNKKVDEKERNIQSLQLDKIKSDLQAKHYQAMLNNVNAKNKEQERTFRLYAEEVKRELRRNEMEVDRLESRLSNMNKRRASPRDDAEAEPKRQKFDNDRFLSLVKENSHLQHDLNKLVGVLLRLQKFLKSFGQLNSNSKVPSTFIPTDSELLAIDHHNFDLQKYDLILFDLLKPLNGDSIDDTFKFKKNNQTDKDQEIASLRNRLSEMEQNYERVLATMEQWKTYRKQK
;
A
#
# COMPACT_ATOMS: atom_id res chain seq x y z
N MET A 1 11.46 -4.63 -35.23
CA MET A 1 11.41 -3.17 -35.01
C MET A 1 10.00 -2.83 -34.54
N PHE A 2 9.77 -2.78 -33.23
CA PHE A 2 8.50 -2.34 -32.66
C PHE A 2 8.83 -1.41 -31.49
N PHE A 3 8.58 -0.12 -31.72
CA PHE A 3 8.62 0.92 -30.70
C PHE A 3 7.27 0.95 -29.99
N PHE A 4 7.25 0.82 -28.67
CA PHE A 4 6.12 1.24 -27.86
C PHE A 4 6.63 1.96 -26.61
N GLY A 5 6.28 3.25 -26.55
CA GLY A 5 6.54 4.17 -25.45
C GLY A 5 5.59 3.97 -24.27
N ASP A 6 5.91 4.72 -23.22
CA ASP A 6 5.31 4.79 -21.89
C ASP A 6 5.48 3.58 -20.96
N ALA A 7 6.26 3.84 -19.90
CA ALA A 7 6.75 2.87 -18.93
C ALA A 7 5.70 2.44 -17.88
N SER A 8 4.48 2.98 -17.89
CA SER A 8 3.47 2.69 -16.86
C SER A 8 2.59 1.47 -17.16
N THR A 9 2.57 0.93 -18.39
CA THR A 9 1.68 -0.19 -18.77
C THR A 9 2.36 -1.57 -18.86
N ARG A 10 3.67 -1.66 -18.60
CA ARG A 10 4.43 -2.92 -18.64
C ARG A 10 4.01 -4.02 -17.63
N PRO A 11 3.54 -3.73 -16.40
CA PRO A 11 3.17 -4.81 -15.48
C PRO A 11 1.86 -5.52 -15.87
N GLN A 12 0.95 -4.83 -16.55
CA GLN A 12 -0.36 -5.38 -16.91
C GLN A 12 -0.27 -6.44 -18.02
N ILE A 13 0.64 -6.27 -18.99
CA ILE A 13 0.85 -7.26 -20.05
C ILE A 13 1.49 -8.54 -19.50
N LYS A 14 2.44 -8.42 -18.54
CA LYS A 14 3.02 -9.60 -17.88
C LYS A 14 1.99 -10.38 -17.08
N PHE A 15 1.06 -9.69 -16.41
CA PHE A 15 -0.02 -10.32 -15.67
C PHE A 15 -0.96 -11.10 -16.61
N LEU A 16 -1.29 -10.53 -17.77
CA LEU A 16 -2.15 -11.20 -18.76
C LEU A 16 -1.50 -12.48 -19.32
N CYS A 17 -0.19 -12.46 -19.61
CA CYS A 17 0.53 -13.66 -20.08
C CYS A 17 0.59 -14.76 -19.01
N LEU A 18 0.83 -14.41 -17.74
CA LEU A 18 0.84 -15.39 -16.64
C LEU A 18 -0.55 -15.98 -16.40
N PHE A 19 -1.60 -15.16 -16.51
CA PHE A 19 -2.98 -15.62 -16.34
C PHE A 19 -3.41 -16.60 -17.43
N ILE A 20 -3.07 -16.33 -18.70
CA ILE A 20 -3.33 -17.25 -19.81
C ILE A 20 -2.57 -18.57 -19.64
N TYR A 21 -1.31 -18.52 -19.16
CA TYR A 21 -0.53 -19.74 -18.88
C TYR A 21 -1.15 -20.58 -17.74
N PHE A 22 -1.68 -19.93 -16.70
CA PHE A 22 -2.30 -20.62 -15.57
C PHE A 22 -3.58 -21.36 -15.98
N ILE A 23 -4.45 -20.72 -16.77
CA ILE A 23 -5.69 -21.34 -17.29
C ILE A 23 -5.35 -22.56 -18.17
N TYR A 24 -4.31 -22.46 -19.00
CA TYR A 24 -3.90 -23.56 -19.87
C TYR A 24 -3.36 -24.77 -19.08
N MET A 25 -2.67 -24.55 -17.96
CA MET A 25 -2.15 -25.62 -17.11
C MET A 25 -3.26 -26.32 -16.30
N GLU A 26 -4.28 -25.57 -15.87
CA GLU A 26 -5.42 -26.12 -15.14
C GLU A 26 -6.25 -27.07 -16.02
N GLU A 27 -6.47 -26.70 -17.29
CA GLU A 27 -7.20 -27.53 -18.26
C GLU A 27 -6.46 -28.85 -18.60
N ILE A 28 -5.12 -28.83 -18.60
CA ILE A 28 -4.31 -30.05 -18.76
C ILE A 28 -4.41 -30.94 -17.52
N PHE A 29 -4.42 -30.33 -16.32
CA PHE A 29 -4.49 -31.08 -15.08
C PHE A 29 -5.83 -31.80 -14.93
N GLU A 30 -6.96 -31.14 -15.25
CA GLU A 30 -8.28 -31.78 -15.22
C GLU A 30 -8.40 -32.92 -16.25
N LYS A 31 -7.84 -32.77 -17.46
CA LYS A 31 -7.80 -33.86 -18.44
C LYS A 31 -6.97 -35.05 -17.95
N SER A 32 -5.88 -34.81 -17.20
CA SER A 32 -5.03 -35.88 -16.65
C SER A 32 -5.69 -36.68 -15.50
N GLN A 33 -6.61 -36.06 -14.75
CA GLN A 33 -7.36 -36.73 -13.70
C GLN A 33 -8.47 -37.62 -14.28
N LEU A 34 -9.09 -37.20 -15.39
CA LEU A 34 -10.12 -37.99 -16.08
C LEU A 34 -9.57 -39.24 -16.78
N GLU A 35 -8.28 -39.28 -17.13
CA GLU A 35 -7.68 -40.45 -17.81
C GLU A 35 -7.17 -41.56 -16.87
N ASN A 36 -7.13 -41.35 -15.54
CA ASN A 36 -6.58 -42.34 -14.60
C ASN A 36 -7.60 -43.22 -13.85
N GLU A 37 -8.89 -43.14 -14.20
CA GLU A 37 -9.92 -44.03 -13.65
C GLU A 37 -10.63 -44.86 -14.74
N GLN A 38 -9.90 -45.73 -15.45
CA GLN A 38 -10.36 -47.01 -16.02
C GLN A 38 -9.31 -47.53 -17.04
N PRO A 39 -8.90 -48.80 -16.96
CA PRO A 39 -9.74 -49.83 -17.57
C PRO A 39 -9.82 -51.13 -16.78
N THR A 40 -11.04 -51.49 -16.42
CA THR A 40 -11.47 -52.87 -16.29
C THR A 40 -11.64 -53.46 -17.69
N SER A 41 -10.74 -54.32 -18.14
CA SER A 41 -11.03 -55.28 -19.20
C SER A 41 -10.47 -56.64 -18.84
N LYS A 42 -11.40 -57.49 -18.41
CA LYS A 42 -11.23 -58.93 -18.20
C LYS A 42 -10.87 -59.58 -19.53
N GLU A 43 -9.60 -59.94 -19.72
CA GLU A 43 -9.20 -60.93 -20.71
C GLU A 43 -9.11 -62.33 -20.07
N PRO A 44 -9.41 -63.40 -20.83
CA PRO A 44 -9.87 -64.67 -20.29
C PRO A 44 -8.74 -65.52 -19.71
N GLU A 45 -9.10 -66.29 -18.68
CA GLU A 45 -8.25 -67.24 -17.97
C GLU A 45 -7.46 -68.14 -18.93
N PRO A 46 -6.12 -68.01 -18.98
CA PRO A 46 -5.31 -69.00 -19.66
C PRO A 46 -5.39 -70.32 -18.88
N ALA A 47 -5.64 -71.40 -19.62
CA ALA A 47 -5.66 -72.78 -19.14
C ALA A 47 -4.54 -73.02 -18.11
N LEU A 48 -4.93 -73.50 -16.93
CA LEU A 48 -4.05 -73.88 -15.83
C LEU A 48 -2.89 -74.71 -16.38
N LYS A 49 -1.71 -74.08 -16.49
CA LYS A 49 -0.47 -74.80 -16.77
C LYS A 49 -0.34 -75.92 -15.72
N PRO A 50 0.16 -77.10 -16.09
CA PRO A 50 0.39 -78.17 -15.14
C PRO A 50 1.14 -77.60 -13.96
N VAL A 51 0.53 -77.73 -12.77
CA VAL A 51 1.05 -77.18 -11.53
C VAL A 51 2.47 -77.70 -11.38
N ASP A 52 3.45 -76.82 -11.53
CA ASP A 52 4.85 -77.20 -11.40
C ASP A 52 5.10 -77.58 -9.94
N VAL A 53 5.07 -78.89 -9.69
CA VAL A 53 5.28 -79.48 -8.37
C VAL A 53 6.63 -79.03 -7.81
N MET A 54 7.63 -78.77 -8.66
CA MET A 54 8.93 -78.25 -8.23
C MET A 54 8.83 -76.80 -7.75
N SER A 55 8.06 -75.96 -8.43
CA SER A 55 7.77 -74.60 -7.97
C SER A 55 7.06 -74.59 -6.62
N ILE A 56 6.07 -75.47 -6.40
CA ILE A 56 5.41 -75.59 -5.08
C ILE A 56 6.41 -76.09 -4.03
N LYS A 57 7.23 -77.09 -4.35
CA LYS A 57 8.22 -77.63 -3.41
C LYS A 57 9.26 -76.58 -3.03
N ASN A 58 9.73 -75.77 -3.97
CA ASN A 58 10.66 -74.67 -3.73
C ASN A 58 10.01 -73.58 -2.87
N ALA A 59 8.75 -73.22 -3.15
CA ALA A 59 8.00 -72.26 -2.34
C ALA A 59 7.78 -72.79 -0.91
N ALA A 60 7.42 -74.06 -0.75
CA ALA A 60 7.23 -74.71 0.54
C ALA A 60 8.55 -74.77 1.34
N GLN A 61 9.67 -75.11 0.69
CA GLN A 61 11.00 -75.05 1.31
C GLN A 61 11.35 -73.63 1.78
N TYR A 62 11.10 -72.62 0.94
CA TYR A 62 11.35 -71.23 1.29
C TYR A 62 10.48 -70.75 2.46
N VAL A 63 9.20 -71.13 2.47
CA VAL A 63 8.27 -70.86 3.57
C VAL A 63 8.76 -71.55 4.85
N ASN A 64 9.12 -72.83 4.78
CA ASN A 64 9.66 -73.57 5.92
C ASN A 64 10.96 -72.95 6.45
N GLN A 65 11.88 -72.49 5.58
CA GLN A 65 13.08 -71.78 6.00
C GLN A 65 12.74 -70.47 6.74
N LYS A 66 11.80 -69.67 6.21
CA LYS A 66 11.34 -68.44 6.85
C LYS A 66 10.65 -68.70 8.19
N LEU A 67 9.83 -69.75 8.27
CA LEU A 67 9.11 -70.11 9.50
C LEU A 67 10.05 -70.66 10.58
N SER A 68 11.04 -71.44 10.16
CA SER A 68 12.13 -71.91 11.02
C SER A 68 12.96 -70.74 11.55
N ALA A 69 13.37 -69.81 10.67
CA ALA A 69 14.10 -68.60 11.07
C ALA A 69 13.32 -67.70 12.04
N LYS A 70 11.99 -67.65 11.92
CA LYS A 70 11.11 -66.93 12.85
C LYS A 70 10.85 -67.68 14.18
N GLY A 71 11.30 -68.93 14.30
CA GLY A 71 11.16 -69.73 15.52
C GLY A 71 9.78 -70.35 15.73
N TYR A 72 8.97 -70.51 14.66
CA TYR A 72 7.64 -71.13 14.80
C TYR A 72 7.69 -72.64 15.03
N PHE A 73 8.80 -73.28 14.65
CA PHE A 73 9.00 -74.70 14.87
C PHE A 73 9.74 -74.94 16.19
N SER A 74 9.41 -76.05 16.85
CA SER A 74 10.09 -76.40 18.10
C SER A 74 11.46 -77.01 17.83
N ASN A 75 12.50 -76.53 18.54
CA ASN A 75 13.85 -77.10 18.44
C ASN A 75 14.00 -78.48 19.09
N LYS A 76 12.95 -79.00 19.76
CA LYS A 76 12.97 -80.30 20.42
C LYS A 76 13.12 -81.43 19.37
N PRO A 77 13.95 -82.46 19.64
CA PRO A 77 14.25 -83.50 18.66
C PRO A 77 13.03 -84.34 18.24
N ASN A 78 12.04 -84.46 19.12
CA ASN A 78 10.86 -85.29 18.89
C ASN A 78 9.71 -84.55 18.19
N LYS A 79 9.88 -83.28 17.81
CA LYS A 79 8.82 -82.45 17.25
C LYS A 79 9.08 -82.14 15.77
N LEU A 80 8.01 -82.02 14.99
CA LEU A 80 8.11 -81.60 13.59
C LEU A 80 8.77 -80.21 13.45
N ARG A 81 9.88 -80.17 12.70
CA ARG A 81 10.69 -78.97 12.40
C ARG A 81 10.32 -78.27 11.09
N GLN A 82 9.34 -78.80 10.38
CA GLN A 82 8.88 -78.29 9.10
C GLN A 82 7.36 -78.44 8.99
N LEU A 83 6.74 -77.58 8.21
CA LEU A 83 5.35 -77.71 7.79
C LEU A 83 5.31 -78.74 6.66
N LEU A 84 4.49 -79.77 6.83
CA LEU A 84 4.24 -80.80 5.84
C LEU A 84 2.92 -80.48 5.13
N LEU A 85 2.93 -80.45 3.81
CA LEU A 85 1.73 -80.25 3.01
C LEU A 85 1.17 -81.61 2.61
N LEU A 86 -0.12 -81.86 2.86
CA LEU A 86 -0.77 -83.13 2.52
C LEU A 86 -0.57 -83.51 1.03
N SER A 87 -0.46 -82.51 0.14
CA SER A 87 -0.27 -82.67 -1.29
C SER A 87 1.15 -83.02 -1.73
N LEU A 88 2.18 -82.74 -0.90
CA LEU A 88 3.59 -83.00 -1.24
C LEU A 88 4.20 -84.11 -0.39
N ASP A 89 3.81 -84.20 0.89
CA ASP A 89 4.45 -85.02 1.91
C ASP A 89 3.48 -86.06 2.49
N SER A 90 2.52 -86.54 1.69
CA SER A 90 1.53 -87.53 2.10
C SER A 90 2.15 -88.77 2.73
N SER A 91 3.27 -89.26 2.17
CA SER A 91 4.04 -90.41 2.67
C SER A 91 4.67 -90.21 4.04
N GLN A 92 4.91 -88.96 4.46
CA GLN A 92 5.46 -88.65 5.78
C GLN A 92 4.38 -88.50 6.85
N LEU A 93 3.16 -88.12 6.44
CA LEU A 93 2.02 -87.85 7.31
C LEU A 93 1.14 -89.10 7.52
N ILE A 94 0.92 -89.86 6.46
CA ILE A 94 0.08 -91.06 6.42
C ILE A 94 1.03 -92.26 6.24
N PRO A 95 1.22 -93.12 7.25
CA PRO A 95 2.00 -94.34 7.05
C PRO A 95 1.30 -95.22 6.01
N GLU A 96 2.06 -95.78 5.05
CA GLU A 96 1.54 -96.54 3.90
C GLU A 96 0.61 -97.73 4.24
N ASN A 97 0.59 -98.16 5.52
CA ASN A 97 -0.15 -99.34 6.00
C ASN A 97 -1.39 -99.01 6.85
N ALA A 98 -1.82 -97.75 6.96
CA ALA A 98 -2.99 -97.39 7.75
C ALA A 98 -4.26 -97.33 6.89
N GLU A 99 -4.98 -98.45 6.78
CA GLU A 99 -6.33 -98.50 6.18
C GLU A 99 -7.33 -97.62 6.95
N ASN A 100 -7.05 -97.36 8.23
CA ASN A 100 -7.78 -96.42 9.06
C ASN A 100 -6.97 -95.14 9.23
N PHE A 101 -7.58 -93.99 8.89
CA PHE A 101 -7.01 -92.66 9.12
C PHE A 101 -6.99 -92.34 10.62
N GLU A 102 -6.22 -93.09 11.41
CA GLU A 102 -5.90 -92.72 12.78
C GLU A 102 -5.01 -91.48 12.71
N ILE A 103 -5.44 -90.40 13.38
CA ILE A 103 -4.70 -89.15 13.46
C ILE A 103 -3.34 -89.48 14.09
N SER A 104 -2.31 -89.60 13.26
CA SER A 104 -0.96 -89.86 13.75
C SER A 104 -0.47 -88.65 14.55
N GLU A 105 0.38 -88.87 15.56
CA GLU A 105 0.96 -87.79 16.36
C GLU A 105 1.64 -86.71 15.49
N LYS A 106 2.18 -87.11 14.33
CA LYS A 106 2.76 -86.20 13.32
C LYS A 106 1.71 -85.31 12.64
N VAL A 107 0.54 -85.85 12.28
CA VAL A 107 -0.54 -85.03 11.71
C VAL A 107 -0.99 -83.99 12.71
N TYR A 108 -1.20 -84.39 13.97
CA TYR A 108 -1.56 -83.46 15.05
C TYR A 108 -0.50 -82.38 15.29
N GLU A 109 0.80 -82.74 15.28
CA GLU A 109 1.88 -81.75 15.38
C GLU A 109 1.95 -80.80 14.19
N ASN A 110 1.70 -81.30 12.97
CA ASN A 110 1.67 -80.49 11.77
C ASN A 110 0.51 -79.50 11.81
N ASP A 111 -0.70 -79.97 12.17
CA ASP A 111 -1.88 -79.13 12.34
C ASP A 111 -1.65 -78.08 13.43
N ARG A 112 -1.02 -78.45 14.54
CA ARG A 112 -0.62 -77.49 15.58
C ARG A 112 0.35 -76.44 15.05
N ASN A 113 1.34 -76.84 14.24
CA ASN A 113 2.27 -75.90 13.61
C ASN A 113 1.53 -74.96 12.65
N VAL A 114 0.65 -75.49 11.79
CA VAL A 114 -0.21 -74.71 10.88
C VAL A 114 -1.04 -73.70 11.67
N MET A 115 -1.72 -74.13 12.74
CA MET A 115 -2.54 -73.27 13.59
C MET A 115 -1.71 -72.18 14.29
N ASN A 116 -0.52 -72.50 14.80
CA ASN A 116 0.39 -71.50 15.38
C ASN A 116 0.83 -70.46 14.35
N ILE A 117 1.09 -70.88 13.10
CA ILE A 117 1.47 -69.99 12.00
C ILE A 117 0.30 -69.09 11.63
N ILE A 118 -0.90 -69.65 11.45
CA ILE A 118 -2.11 -68.88 11.15
C ILE A 118 -2.36 -67.84 12.26
N TYR A 119 -2.31 -68.27 13.53
CA TYR A 119 -2.48 -67.36 14.67
C TYR A 119 -1.44 -66.24 14.67
N SER A 120 -0.17 -66.57 14.41
CA SER A 120 0.91 -65.58 14.39
C SER A 120 0.81 -64.61 13.20
N LEU A 121 0.34 -65.08 12.05
CA LEU A 121 0.05 -64.24 10.89
C LEU A 121 -1.14 -63.33 11.14
N LEU A 122 -2.22 -63.84 11.75
CA LEU A 122 -3.36 -63.03 12.16
C LEU A 122 -2.96 -61.96 13.18
N ASN A 123 -2.19 -62.32 14.21
CA ASN A 123 -1.66 -61.37 15.19
C ASN A 123 -0.75 -60.32 14.54
N SER A 124 0.13 -60.73 13.62
CA SER A 124 0.98 -59.80 12.86
C SER A 124 0.15 -58.86 11.97
N ALA A 125 -0.92 -59.35 11.35
CA ALA A 125 -1.82 -58.55 10.55
C ALA A 125 -2.62 -57.56 11.42
N GLU A 126 -3.05 -57.99 12.60
CA GLU A 126 -3.73 -57.16 13.59
C GLU A 126 -2.81 -56.04 14.11
N ILE A 127 -1.57 -56.36 14.49
CA ILE A 127 -0.56 -55.36 14.89
C ILE A 127 -0.29 -54.39 13.74
N SER A 128 -0.15 -54.89 12.51
CA SER A 128 0.05 -54.05 11.33
C SER A 128 -1.14 -53.11 11.09
N LYS A 129 -2.37 -53.60 11.29
CA LYS A 129 -3.59 -52.78 11.20
C LYS A 129 -3.61 -51.69 12.28
N GLN A 130 -3.33 -52.04 13.54
CA GLN A 130 -3.25 -51.07 14.63
C GLN A 130 -2.16 -50.02 14.39
N PHE A 131 -1.00 -50.44 13.89
CA PHE A 131 0.07 -49.52 13.49
C PHE A 131 -0.37 -48.58 12.36
N LYS A 132 -1.05 -49.10 11.33
CA LYS A 132 -1.58 -48.28 10.24
C LYS A 132 -2.62 -47.28 10.75
N GLU A 133 -3.53 -47.69 11.62
CA GLU A 133 -4.53 -46.79 12.22
C GLU A 133 -3.89 -45.69 13.08
N THR A 134 -2.90 -46.02 13.90
CA THR A 134 -2.16 -45.02 14.70
C THR A 134 -1.34 -44.07 13.84
N ALA A 135 -0.74 -44.55 12.75
CA ALA A 135 -0.03 -43.72 11.77
C ALA A 135 -0.98 -42.76 11.05
N LEU A 136 -2.15 -43.24 10.60
CA LEU A 136 -3.16 -42.42 9.95
C LEU A 136 -3.74 -41.35 10.89
N LYS A 137 -3.97 -41.68 12.17
CA LYS A 137 -4.39 -40.68 13.17
C LYS A 137 -3.32 -39.59 13.36
N LYS A 138 -2.05 -39.97 13.50
CA LYS A 138 -0.95 -39.00 13.60
C LYS A 138 -0.80 -38.12 12.36
N MET A 139 -1.02 -38.67 11.17
CA MET A 139 -1.04 -37.87 9.93
C MET A 139 -2.20 -36.88 9.94
N ALA A 140 -3.42 -37.32 10.29
CA ALA A 140 -4.57 -36.43 10.39
C ALA A 140 -4.38 -35.29 11.42
N ASP A 141 -3.79 -35.59 12.58
CA ASP A 141 -3.45 -34.57 13.59
C ASP A 141 -2.43 -33.56 13.05
N LYS A 142 -1.44 -34.03 12.28
CA LYS A 142 -0.43 -33.17 11.65
C LYS A 142 -0.99 -32.34 10.52
N ASP A 143 -1.90 -32.89 9.71
CA ASP A 143 -2.58 -32.15 8.65
C ASP A 143 -3.47 -31.04 9.23
N ALA A 144 -4.16 -31.31 10.35
CA ALA A 144 -4.92 -30.29 11.08
C ALA A 144 -4.01 -29.18 11.67
N GLU A 145 -2.84 -29.54 12.21
CA GLU A 145 -1.84 -28.56 12.70
C GLU A 145 -1.31 -27.69 11.54
N ILE A 146 -1.02 -28.29 10.39
CA ILE A 146 -0.60 -27.57 9.18
C ILE A 146 -1.68 -26.59 8.72
N GLU A 147 -2.96 -26.99 8.74
CA GLU A 147 -4.07 -26.12 8.35
C GLU A 147 -4.22 -24.92 9.31
N LEU A 148 -4.11 -25.14 10.62
CA LEU A 148 -4.12 -24.07 11.62
C LEU A 148 -2.97 -23.07 11.40
N LEU A 149 -1.75 -23.57 11.17
CA LEU A 149 -0.58 -22.74 10.92
C LEU A 149 -0.70 -21.96 9.59
N LYS A 150 -1.24 -22.57 8.54
CA LYS A 150 -1.53 -21.88 7.26
C LYS A 150 -2.50 -20.71 7.46
N ASN A 151 -3.58 -20.94 8.22
CA ASN A 151 -4.56 -19.90 8.54
C ASN A 151 -3.96 -18.77 9.39
N GLU A 152 -3.04 -19.09 10.32
CA GLU A 152 -2.33 -18.07 11.10
C GLU A 152 -1.38 -17.24 10.23
N VAL A 153 -0.61 -17.89 9.34
CA VAL A 153 0.27 -17.21 8.39
C VAL A 153 -0.54 -16.29 7.47
N GLU A 154 -1.70 -16.72 6.98
CA GLU A 154 -2.57 -15.88 6.15
C GLU A 154 -3.07 -14.65 6.92
N LYS A 155 -3.48 -14.82 8.19
CA LYS A 155 -3.89 -13.71 9.06
C LYS A 155 -2.74 -12.73 9.33
N LEU A 156 -1.53 -13.23 9.53
CA LEU A 156 -0.35 -12.39 9.72
C LEU A 156 0.02 -11.64 8.45
N ASN A 157 -0.04 -12.29 7.28
CA ASN A 157 0.21 -11.63 5.99
C ASN A 157 -0.78 -10.50 5.73
N LYS A 158 -2.09 -10.72 5.98
CA LYS A 158 -3.10 -9.65 5.88
C LYS A 158 -2.79 -8.45 6.78
N LYS A 159 -2.33 -8.69 8.01
CA LYS A 159 -1.91 -7.62 8.93
C LYS A 159 -0.66 -6.89 8.43
N VAL A 160 0.30 -7.60 7.84
CA VAL A 160 1.50 -6.99 7.24
C VAL A 160 1.10 -6.09 6.07
N ASP A 161 0.23 -6.56 5.18
CA ASP A 161 -0.27 -5.79 4.03
C ASP A 161 -1.01 -4.51 4.47
N GLU A 162 -1.85 -4.61 5.51
CA GLU A 162 -2.51 -3.45 6.11
C GLU A 162 -1.51 -2.43 6.69
N LYS A 163 -0.46 -2.91 7.37
CA LYS A 163 0.58 -2.03 7.92
C LYS A 163 1.43 -1.40 6.81
N GLU A 164 1.75 -2.12 5.74
CA GLU A 164 2.45 -1.56 4.59
C GLU A 164 1.65 -0.46 3.90
N ARG A 165 0.34 -0.65 3.69
CA ARG A 165 -0.54 0.39 3.14
C ARG A 165 -0.57 1.64 4.02
N ASN A 166 -0.65 1.46 5.34
CA ASN A 166 -0.61 2.57 6.30
C ASN A 166 0.74 3.31 6.29
N ILE A 167 1.86 2.58 6.14
CA ILE A 167 3.19 3.19 6.03
C ILE A 167 3.28 4.00 4.73
N GLN A 168 2.79 3.46 3.61
CA GLN A 168 2.77 4.16 2.33
C GLN A 168 1.92 5.43 2.38
N SER A 169 0.73 5.40 3.01
CA SER A 169 -0.09 6.59 3.17
C SER A 169 0.59 7.66 4.04
N LEU A 170 1.22 7.26 5.15
CA LEU A 170 1.98 8.18 6.00
C LEU A 170 3.19 8.78 5.28
N GLN A 171 3.86 8.03 4.41
CA GLN A 171 4.95 8.55 3.58
C GLN A 171 4.46 9.61 2.58
N LEU A 172 3.29 9.39 1.94
CA LEU A 172 2.68 10.37 1.05
C LEU A 172 2.28 11.65 1.82
N ASP A 173 1.68 11.49 3.00
CA ASP A 173 1.31 12.62 3.87
C ASP A 173 2.54 13.41 4.34
N LYS A 174 3.64 12.72 4.67
CA LYS A 174 4.92 13.35 5.01
C LYS A 174 5.45 14.17 3.84
N ILE A 175 5.48 13.60 2.63
CA ILE A 175 5.93 14.32 1.42
C ILE A 175 5.06 15.56 1.18
N LYS A 176 3.74 15.44 1.33
CA LYS A 176 2.80 16.56 1.21
C LYS A 176 3.07 17.66 2.25
N SER A 177 3.29 17.28 3.50
CA SER A 177 3.64 18.21 4.59
C SER A 177 4.99 18.90 4.33
N ASP A 178 5.99 18.16 3.87
CA ASP A 178 7.32 18.71 3.54
C ASP A 178 7.25 19.71 2.38
N LEU A 179 6.42 19.43 1.36
CA LEU A 179 6.18 20.37 0.26
C LEU A 179 5.47 21.64 0.74
N GLN A 180 4.48 21.52 1.63
CA GLN A 180 3.81 22.68 2.23
C GLN A 180 4.78 23.50 3.10
N ALA A 181 5.60 22.86 3.93
CA ALA A 181 6.61 23.53 4.73
C ALA A 181 7.61 24.32 3.84
N LYS A 182 8.08 23.72 2.75
CA LYS A 182 8.95 24.39 1.77
C LYS A 182 8.25 25.57 1.11
N HIS A 183 6.98 25.43 0.73
CA HIS A 183 6.18 26.52 0.17
C HIS A 183 6.06 27.69 1.15
N TYR A 184 5.69 27.43 2.41
CA TYR A 184 5.60 28.48 3.43
C TYR A 184 6.95 29.13 3.74
N GLN A 185 8.03 28.35 3.76
CA GLN A 185 9.37 28.88 3.94
C GLN A 185 9.78 29.81 2.79
N ALA A 186 9.47 29.44 1.54
CA ALA A 186 9.70 30.30 0.38
C ALA A 186 8.87 31.60 0.44
N MET A 187 7.60 31.51 0.86
CA MET A 187 6.73 32.67 1.05
C MET A 187 7.24 33.60 2.15
N LEU A 188 7.68 33.04 3.28
CA LEU A 188 8.26 33.79 4.40
C LEU A 188 9.55 34.51 3.98
N ASN A 189 10.42 33.83 3.21
CA ASN A 189 11.63 34.46 2.67
C ASN A 189 11.31 35.60 1.70
N ASN A 190 10.29 35.45 0.85
CA ASN A 190 9.83 36.50 -0.06
C ASN A 190 9.27 37.71 0.70
N VAL A 191 8.40 37.49 1.68
CA VAL A 191 7.86 38.57 2.54
C VAL A 191 8.97 39.27 3.30
N ASN A 192 9.93 38.53 3.86
CA ASN A 192 11.09 39.12 4.55
C ASN A 192 11.97 39.95 3.61
N ALA A 193 12.15 39.52 2.35
CA ALA A 193 12.87 40.29 1.35
C ALA A 193 12.14 41.61 1.02
N LYS A 194 10.81 41.54 0.82
CA LYS A 194 9.97 42.73 0.58
C LYS A 194 9.95 43.69 1.77
N ASN A 195 9.85 43.19 3.00
CA ASN A 195 9.92 44.03 4.20
C ASN A 195 11.28 44.75 4.30
N LYS A 196 12.40 44.06 4.02
CA LYS A 196 13.72 44.69 3.98
C LYS A 196 13.84 45.76 2.90
N GLU A 197 13.22 45.55 1.75
CA GLU A 197 13.16 46.55 0.68
C GLU A 197 12.33 47.77 1.11
N GLN A 198 11.17 47.57 1.72
CA GLN A 198 10.33 48.63 2.26
C GLN A 198 11.02 49.42 3.39
N GLU A 199 11.73 48.75 4.29
CA GLU A 199 12.54 49.43 5.32
C GLU A 199 13.62 50.31 4.70
N ARG A 200 14.26 49.85 3.62
CA ARG A 200 15.25 50.64 2.88
C ARG A 200 14.62 51.85 2.19
N THR A 201 13.49 51.68 1.51
CA THR A 201 12.80 52.80 0.84
C THR A 201 12.28 53.81 1.85
N PHE A 202 11.72 53.37 2.97
CA PHE A 202 11.27 54.24 4.05
C PHE A 202 12.43 55.02 4.68
N ARG A 203 13.58 54.37 4.90
CA ARG A 203 14.77 55.05 5.40
C ARG A 203 15.25 56.15 4.45
N LEU A 204 15.31 55.87 3.15
CA LEU A 204 15.68 56.88 2.14
C LEU A 204 14.68 58.03 2.09
N TYR A 205 13.39 57.73 2.18
CA TYR A 205 12.33 58.75 2.26
C TYR A 205 12.49 59.63 3.51
N ALA A 206 12.72 59.04 4.68
CA ALA A 206 12.96 59.79 5.92
C ALA A 206 14.20 60.69 5.82
N GLU A 207 15.27 60.22 5.17
CA GLU A 207 16.46 61.03 4.89
C GLU A 207 16.20 62.18 3.90
N GLU A 208 15.33 61.99 2.90
CA GLU A 208 14.90 63.07 1.98
C GLU A 208 14.03 64.10 2.71
N VAL A 209 13.02 63.67 3.47
CA VAL A 209 12.16 64.56 4.27
C VAL A 209 13.00 65.40 5.24
N LYS A 210 14.01 64.81 5.89
CA LYS A 210 14.94 65.54 6.76
C LYS A 210 15.75 66.59 6.00
N ARG A 211 16.15 66.31 4.76
CA ARG A 211 16.85 67.28 3.89
C ARG A 211 15.92 68.41 3.46
N GLU A 212 14.68 68.11 3.13
CA GLU A 212 13.66 69.11 2.79
C GLU A 212 13.31 70.00 3.99
N LEU A 213 13.12 69.44 5.18
CA LEU A 213 12.90 70.21 6.40
C LEU A 213 14.04 71.19 6.66
N ARG A 214 15.30 70.75 6.57
CA ARG A 214 16.46 71.64 6.69
C ARG A 214 16.49 72.74 5.62
N ARG A 215 16.09 72.45 4.38
CA ARG A 215 15.98 73.46 3.31
C ARG A 215 14.90 74.48 3.63
N ASN A 216 13.76 74.03 4.13
CA ASN A 216 12.65 74.89 4.52
C ASN A 216 13.02 75.75 5.73
N GLU A 217 13.69 75.19 6.74
CA GLU A 217 14.24 75.94 7.89
C GLU A 217 15.19 77.06 7.42
N MET A 218 16.15 76.75 6.53
CA MET A 218 17.05 77.77 5.97
C MET A 218 16.30 78.86 5.17
N GLU A 219 15.23 78.50 4.45
CA GLU A 219 14.43 79.49 3.72
C GLU A 219 13.57 80.34 4.68
N VAL A 220 13.05 79.75 5.76
CA VAL A 220 12.37 80.48 6.85
C VAL A 220 13.35 81.46 7.50
N ASP A 221 14.54 81.03 7.91
CA ASP A 221 15.58 81.90 8.48
C ASP A 221 15.95 83.05 7.53
N ARG A 222 16.02 82.75 6.22
CA ARG A 222 16.28 83.74 5.18
C ARG A 222 15.14 84.74 5.04
N LEU A 223 13.90 84.28 5.06
CA LEU A 223 12.71 85.13 4.99
C LEU A 223 12.56 85.98 6.26
N GLU A 224 12.81 85.42 7.44
CA GLU A 224 12.85 86.16 8.71
C GLU A 224 13.94 87.21 8.70
N SER A 225 15.14 86.89 8.21
CA SER A 225 16.22 87.85 8.02
C SER A 225 15.83 88.97 7.04
N ARG A 226 15.16 88.62 5.94
CA ARG A 226 14.63 89.61 4.98
C ARG A 226 13.54 90.47 5.60
N LEU A 227 12.63 89.90 6.38
CA LEU A 227 11.51 90.59 7.00
C LEU A 227 12.00 91.49 8.14
N SER A 228 12.97 91.04 8.92
CA SER A 228 13.72 91.84 9.89
C SER A 228 14.47 93.00 9.21
N ASN A 229 15.19 92.74 8.13
CA ASN A 229 15.86 93.79 7.35
C ASN A 229 14.87 94.75 6.69
N MET A 230 13.73 94.26 6.20
CA MET A 230 12.68 95.08 5.62
C MET A 230 12.00 95.92 6.70
N ASN A 231 11.73 95.38 7.88
CA ASN A 231 11.23 96.16 9.03
C ASN A 231 12.24 97.22 9.48
N LYS A 232 13.55 96.92 9.45
CA LYS A 232 14.61 97.91 9.66
C LYS A 232 14.63 98.99 8.57
N ARG A 233 14.37 98.62 7.31
CA ARG A 233 14.40 99.54 6.15
C ARG A 233 13.11 100.34 5.97
N ARG A 234 11.96 99.83 6.42
CA ARG A 234 10.65 100.52 6.42
C ARG A 234 10.55 101.65 7.45
N ALA A 235 11.63 101.94 8.19
CA ALA A 235 11.85 103.23 8.83
C ALA A 235 12.22 104.36 7.83
N SER A 236 12.26 104.08 6.52
CA SER A 236 12.35 105.10 5.48
C SER A 236 11.35 104.79 4.35
N PRO A 237 10.59 105.78 3.83
CA PRO A 237 9.53 105.54 2.86
C PRO A 237 10.07 105.37 1.43
N ARG A 238 9.42 104.45 0.72
CA ARG A 238 9.13 104.45 -0.75
C ARG A 238 10.30 104.50 -1.74
N ASP A 239 10.36 103.57 -2.68
CA ASP A 239 9.50 103.53 -3.87
C ASP A 239 9.61 102.19 -4.59
N ASP A 240 8.58 101.92 -5.36
CA ASP A 240 8.18 100.67 -5.97
C ASP A 240 9.09 100.23 -7.13
N ALA A 241 9.42 98.94 -7.19
CA ALA A 241 9.92 98.32 -8.40
C ALA A 241 9.34 96.92 -8.54
N GLU A 242 8.50 96.80 -9.56
CA GLU A 242 7.73 95.66 -10.01
C GLU A 242 8.63 94.43 -10.25
N ALA A 243 8.54 93.44 -9.36
CA ALA A 243 9.19 92.15 -9.57
C ALA A 243 8.28 91.25 -10.40
N GLU A 244 8.68 90.98 -11.64
CA GLU A 244 7.98 90.07 -12.54
C GLU A 244 7.69 88.70 -11.89
N PRO A 245 6.50 88.12 -12.15
CA PRO A 245 6.13 86.84 -11.57
C PRO A 245 7.01 85.74 -12.14
N LYS A 246 7.85 85.15 -11.27
CA LYS A 246 8.52 83.86 -11.53
C LYS A 246 7.43 82.86 -11.89
N ARG A 247 7.29 82.57 -13.18
CA ARG A 247 6.48 81.45 -13.68
C ARG A 247 6.91 80.22 -12.90
N GLN A 248 6.03 79.79 -12.01
CA GLN A 248 6.11 78.54 -11.28
C GLN A 248 6.28 77.48 -12.36
N LYS A 249 7.51 76.97 -12.51
CA LYS A 249 7.77 75.80 -13.34
C LYS A 249 6.98 74.69 -12.68
N PHE A 250 5.75 74.50 -13.16
CA PHE A 250 4.93 73.36 -12.82
C PHE A 250 5.83 72.13 -12.96
N ASP A 251 5.81 71.26 -11.95
CA ASP A 251 6.50 69.97 -11.93
C ASP A 251 5.93 69.07 -13.03
N ASN A 252 6.24 69.40 -14.28
CA ASN A 252 5.81 68.68 -15.47
C ASN A 252 6.27 67.23 -15.39
N ASP A 253 7.41 66.96 -14.75
CA ASP A 253 7.92 65.60 -14.57
C ASP A 253 7.03 64.75 -13.65
N ARG A 254 6.51 65.33 -12.56
CA ARG A 254 5.56 64.65 -11.66
C ARG A 254 4.20 64.45 -12.33
N PHE A 255 3.74 65.44 -13.09
CA PHE A 255 2.52 65.29 -13.87
C PHE A 255 2.67 64.18 -14.93
N LEU A 256 3.80 64.15 -15.64
CA LEU A 256 4.11 63.12 -16.63
C LEU A 256 4.26 61.72 -15.99
N SER A 257 4.82 61.61 -14.79
CA SER A 257 4.91 60.32 -14.09
C SER A 257 3.52 59.81 -13.67
N LEU A 258 2.66 60.69 -13.17
CA LEU A 258 1.28 60.35 -12.82
C LEU A 258 0.44 59.98 -14.05
N VAL A 259 0.64 60.66 -15.18
CA VAL A 259 -0.03 60.30 -16.45
C VAL A 259 0.41 58.91 -16.93
N LYS A 260 1.69 58.57 -16.82
CA LYS A 260 2.21 57.23 -17.16
C LYS A 260 1.66 56.15 -16.22
N GLU A 261 1.69 56.38 -14.91
CA GLU A 261 1.14 55.44 -13.92
C GLU A 261 -0.36 55.20 -14.13
N ASN A 262 -1.12 56.28 -14.36
CA ASN A 262 -2.54 56.18 -14.67
C ASN A 262 -2.79 55.38 -15.96
N SER A 263 -1.98 55.57 -17.02
CA SER A 263 -2.09 54.78 -18.25
C SER A 263 -1.78 53.29 -18.02
N HIS A 264 -0.86 52.96 -17.11
CA HIS A 264 -0.53 51.58 -16.77
C HIS A 264 -1.66 50.91 -15.98
N LEU A 265 -2.21 51.61 -14.97
CA LEU A 265 -3.35 51.14 -14.19
C LEU A 265 -4.60 50.94 -15.06
N GLN A 266 -4.85 51.84 -16.02
CA GLN A 266 -5.92 51.69 -17.00
C GLN A 266 -5.73 50.42 -17.85
N HIS A 267 -4.51 50.13 -18.29
CA HIS A 267 -4.21 48.92 -19.05
C HIS A 267 -4.43 47.64 -18.23
N ASP A 268 -3.99 47.61 -16.97
CA ASP A 268 -4.17 46.43 -16.11
C ASP A 268 -5.63 46.22 -15.70
N LEU A 269 -6.38 47.31 -15.47
CA LEU A 269 -7.82 47.24 -15.30
C LEU A 269 -8.50 46.64 -16.55
N ASN A 270 -8.11 47.08 -17.75
CA ASN A 270 -8.64 46.54 -19.00
C ASN A 270 -8.34 45.04 -19.17
N LYS A 271 -7.16 44.58 -18.78
CA LYS A 271 -6.82 43.14 -18.76
C LYS A 271 -7.72 42.36 -17.82
N LEU A 272 -7.90 42.83 -16.59
CA LEU A 272 -8.75 42.16 -15.60
C LEU A 272 -10.19 42.06 -16.11
N VAL A 273 -10.70 43.16 -16.67
CA VAL A 273 -12.01 43.22 -17.30
C VAL A 273 -12.15 42.23 -18.46
N GLY A 274 -11.16 42.15 -19.35
CA GLY A 274 -11.19 41.20 -20.46
C GLY A 274 -11.14 39.74 -19.99
N VAL A 275 -10.41 39.44 -18.90
CA VAL A 275 -10.45 38.13 -18.24
C VAL A 275 -11.86 37.81 -17.73
N LEU A 276 -12.50 38.76 -17.03
CA LEU A 276 -13.86 38.60 -16.52
C LEU A 276 -14.88 38.39 -17.65
N LEU A 277 -14.76 39.12 -18.76
CA LEU A 277 -15.61 38.93 -19.94
C LEU A 277 -15.41 37.58 -20.62
N ARG A 278 -14.16 37.10 -20.74
CA ARG A 278 -13.87 35.74 -21.26
C ARG A 278 -14.43 34.67 -20.34
N LEU A 279 -14.24 34.82 -19.02
CA LEU A 279 -14.78 33.91 -18.03
C LEU A 279 -16.32 33.87 -18.10
N GLN A 280 -16.97 35.03 -18.18
CA GLN A 280 -18.42 35.12 -18.33
C GLN A 280 -18.92 34.46 -19.63
N LYS A 281 -18.27 34.73 -20.78
CA LYS A 281 -18.59 34.07 -22.06
C LYS A 281 -18.44 32.56 -21.96
N PHE A 282 -17.35 32.08 -21.37
CA PHE A 282 -17.10 30.67 -21.14
C PHE A 282 -18.19 30.05 -20.25
N LEU A 283 -18.50 30.65 -19.10
CA LEU A 283 -19.51 30.14 -18.17
C LEU A 283 -20.92 30.15 -18.80
N LYS A 284 -21.26 31.17 -19.60
CA LYS A 284 -22.51 31.16 -20.38
C LYS A 284 -22.55 30.02 -21.39
N SER A 285 -21.45 29.79 -22.13
CA SER A 285 -21.36 28.67 -23.07
C SER A 285 -21.36 27.31 -22.38
N PHE A 286 -20.77 27.22 -21.19
CA PHE A 286 -20.69 26.00 -20.39
C PHE A 286 -22.06 25.62 -19.80
N GLY A 287 -22.81 26.61 -19.29
CA GLY A 287 -24.18 26.40 -18.81
C GLY A 287 -25.17 26.01 -19.91
N GLN A 288 -24.93 26.46 -21.15
CA GLN A 288 -25.70 26.05 -22.33
C GLN A 288 -25.20 24.68 -22.88
N LEU A 289 -25.11 23.67 -22.01
CA LEU A 289 -25.16 22.19 -22.17
C LEU A 289 -24.85 21.49 -23.51
N ASN A 290 -24.18 22.12 -24.47
CA ASN A 290 -23.66 21.49 -25.67
C ASN A 290 -22.19 21.14 -25.39
N SER A 291 -21.97 19.88 -25.04
CA SER A 291 -20.75 19.24 -24.48
C SER A 291 -19.44 19.36 -25.30
N ASN A 292 -19.37 20.24 -26.28
CA ASN A 292 -18.20 20.42 -27.14
C ASN A 292 -17.48 21.77 -26.95
N SER A 293 -17.83 22.57 -25.93
CA SER A 293 -17.09 23.80 -25.64
C SER A 293 -15.69 23.46 -25.09
N LYS A 294 -14.67 23.50 -25.96
CA LYS A 294 -13.27 23.39 -25.56
C LYS A 294 -12.94 24.52 -24.60
N VAL A 295 -12.40 24.18 -23.43
CA VAL A 295 -11.89 25.15 -22.46
C VAL A 295 -10.84 26.02 -23.17
N PRO A 296 -10.94 27.36 -23.13
CA PRO A 296 -9.92 28.24 -23.70
C PRO A 296 -8.54 27.89 -23.12
N SER A 297 -7.51 27.86 -23.97
CA SER A 297 -6.13 27.63 -23.51
C SER A 297 -5.66 28.73 -22.57
N THR A 298 -6.16 29.96 -22.72
CA THR A 298 -5.90 31.09 -21.83
C THR A 298 -7.14 31.97 -21.66
N PHE A 299 -7.32 32.52 -20.46
CA PHE A 299 -8.34 33.56 -20.18
C PHE A 299 -7.80 34.98 -20.34
N ILE A 300 -6.52 35.14 -20.67
CA ILE A 300 -5.88 36.45 -20.86
C ILE A 300 -6.29 37.00 -22.24
N PRO A 301 -6.97 38.16 -22.31
CA PRO A 301 -7.36 38.80 -23.57
C PRO A 301 -6.13 39.21 -24.38
N THR A 302 -6.22 39.11 -25.71
CA THR A 302 -5.19 39.66 -26.62
C THR A 302 -5.33 41.18 -26.73
N ASP A 303 -4.26 41.88 -27.12
CA ASP A 303 -4.30 43.35 -27.26
C ASP A 303 -5.37 43.81 -28.25
N SER A 304 -5.65 43.03 -29.31
CA SER A 304 -6.74 43.27 -30.25
C SER A 304 -8.13 43.18 -29.60
N GLU A 305 -8.31 42.28 -28.64
CA GLU A 305 -9.58 42.16 -27.90
C GLU A 305 -9.72 43.29 -26.89
N LEU A 306 -8.63 43.70 -26.23
CA LEU A 306 -8.62 44.83 -25.30
C LEU A 306 -9.03 46.13 -25.99
N LEU A 307 -8.56 46.36 -27.21
CA LEU A 307 -8.94 47.52 -28.03
C LEU A 307 -10.41 47.49 -28.49
N ALA A 308 -11.03 46.33 -28.53
CA ALA A 308 -12.45 46.16 -28.90
C ALA A 308 -13.40 46.39 -27.71
N ILE A 309 -12.89 46.56 -26.48
CA ILE A 309 -13.71 46.83 -25.30
C ILE A 309 -14.10 48.31 -25.31
N ASP A 310 -15.38 48.59 -25.54
CA ASP A 310 -15.92 49.94 -25.43
C ASP A 310 -15.97 50.38 -23.96
N HIS A 311 -15.02 51.22 -23.56
CA HIS A 311 -14.87 51.71 -22.20
C HIS A 311 -16.03 52.62 -21.74
N HIS A 312 -16.75 53.26 -22.66
CA HIS A 312 -17.83 54.19 -22.29
C HIS A 312 -19.06 53.47 -21.75
N ASN A 313 -19.23 52.19 -22.07
CA ASN A 313 -20.31 51.35 -21.57
C ASN A 313 -19.93 50.56 -20.31
N PHE A 314 -18.81 50.90 -19.67
CA PHE A 314 -18.25 50.11 -18.57
C PHE A 314 -18.79 50.51 -17.20
N ASP A 315 -19.93 49.95 -16.82
CA ASP A 315 -20.46 50.06 -15.45
C ASP A 315 -19.88 48.95 -14.55
N LEU A 316 -18.92 49.31 -13.69
CA LEU A 316 -18.31 48.39 -12.70
C LEU A 316 -19.35 47.68 -11.84
N GLN A 317 -20.45 48.36 -11.47
CA GLN A 317 -21.50 47.76 -10.63
C GLN A 317 -22.18 46.59 -11.34
N LYS A 318 -22.35 46.70 -12.67
CA LYS A 318 -22.92 45.62 -13.48
C LYS A 318 -22.03 44.39 -13.50
N TYR A 319 -20.70 44.56 -13.50
CA TYR A 319 -19.75 43.44 -13.48
C TYR A 319 -19.62 42.81 -12.10
N ASP A 320 -19.65 43.60 -11.03
CA ASP A 320 -19.72 43.06 -9.67
C ASP A 320 -20.96 42.18 -9.50
N LEU A 321 -22.13 42.65 -9.96
CA LEU A 321 -23.35 41.85 -9.94
C LEU A 321 -23.23 40.56 -10.76
N ILE A 322 -22.65 40.63 -11.97
CA ILE A 322 -22.37 39.44 -12.79
C ILE A 322 -21.43 38.48 -12.06
N LEU A 323 -20.37 38.97 -11.42
CA LEU A 323 -19.43 38.14 -10.68
C LEU A 323 -20.09 37.47 -9.48
N PHE A 324 -20.91 38.22 -8.72
CA PHE A 324 -21.70 37.67 -7.61
C PHE A 324 -22.70 36.62 -8.09
N ASP A 325 -23.41 36.86 -9.19
CA ASP A 325 -24.32 35.89 -9.78
C ASP A 325 -23.59 34.62 -10.25
N LEU A 326 -22.34 34.73 -10.72
CA LEU A 326 -21.50 33.60 -11.10
C LEU A 326 -20.95 32.83 -9.88
N LEU A 327 -20.71 33.49 -8.76
CA LEU A 327 -20.24 32.87 -7.51
C LEU A 327 -21.39 32.23 -6.72
N LYS A 328 -22.64 32.62 -6.96
CA LYS A 328 -23.81 32.14 -6.22
C LYS A 328 -24.05 30.63 -6.35
N PRO A 329 -23.94 30.00 -7.53
CA PRO A 329 -24.03 28.54 -7.66
C PRO A 329 -22.89 27.82 -6.94
N LEU A 330 -21.67 28.36 -6.99
CA LEU A 330 -20.50 27.79 -6.31
C LEU A 330 -20.65 27.75 -4.78
N ASN A 331 -21.42 28.69 -4.22
CA ASN A 331 -21.74 28.72 -2.78
C ASN A 331 -22.98 27.89 -2.42
N GLY A 332 -23.85 27.58 -3.38
CA GLY A 332 -25.13 26.91 -3.16
C GLY A 332 -25.05 25.39 -3.25
N ASP A 333 -24.17 24.87 -4.11
CA ASP A 333 -23.90 23.45 -4.14
C ASP A 333 -23.07 23.11 -2.90
N SER A 334 -23.65 22.28 -2.04
CA SER A 334 -22.98 21.58 -0.95
C SER A 334 -21.87 20.70 -1.54
N ILE A 335 -20.79 21.33 -2.01
CA ILE A 335 -19.53 20.69 -2.28
C ILE A 335 -19.11 20.13 -0.94
N ASP A 336 -19.19 18.80 -0.80
CA ASP A 336 -18.69 18.05 0.35
C ASP A 336 -17.26 18.49 0.63
N ASP A 337 -17.16 19.46 1.54
CA ASP A 337 -16.00 20.32 1.73
C ASP A 337 -14.98 19.52 2.54
N THR A 338 -14.30 18.61 1.84
CA THR A 338 -13.32 17.64 2.34
C THR A 338 -12.12 18.34 3.00
N PHE A 339 -12.05 19.67 2.94
CA PHE A 339 -10.94 20.50 3.38
C PHE A 339 -11.21 21.40 4.58
N LYS A 340 -12.36 21.31 5.26
CA LYS A 340 -12.46 21.85 6.62
C LYS A 340 -11.79 20.90 7.60
N PHE A 341 -10.47 21.08 7.72
CA PHE A 341 -9.65 20.61 8.82
C PHE A 341 -10.42 20.76 10.13
N LYS A 342 -10.87 19.62 10.66
CA LYS A 342 -11.61 19.46 11.91
C LYS A 342 -10.70 19.89 13.07
N LYS A 343 -10.61 21.20 13.29
CA LYS A 343 -9.72 21.86 14.26
C LYS A 343 -10.18 21.64 15.72
N ASN A 344 -11.28 20.93 15.95
CA ASN A 344 -11.88 20.71 17.27
C ASN A 344 -11.60 19.32 17.89
N ASN A 345 -10.75 18.48 17.30
CA ASN A 345 -10.45 17.14 17.85
C ASN A 345 -9.02 17.02 18.41
N GLN A 346 -8.41 18.13 18.84
CA GLN A 346 -7.11 18.09 19.51
C GLN A 346 -7.18 17.28 20.81
N THR A 347 -8.26 17.44 21.58
CA THR A 347 -8.51 16.69 22.83
C THR A 347 -8.64 15.19 22.61
N ASP A 348 -9.34 14.78 21.56
CA ASP A 348 -9.50 13.36 21.23
C ASP A 348 -8.17 12.74 20.84
N LYS A 349 -7.36 13.48 20.06
CA LYS A 349 -5.99 13.06 19.70
C LYS A 349 -5.09 12.97 20.93
N ASP A 350 -5.18 13.92 21.85
CA ASP A 350 -4.39 13.91 23.08
C ASP A 350 -4.78 12.74 24.00
N GLN A 351 -6.08 12.41 24.07
CA GLN A 351 -6.57 11.21 24.77
C GLN A 351 -6.10 9.91 24.08
N GLU A 352 -6.16 9.86 22.76
CA GLU A 352 -5.65 8.71 21.98
C GLU A 352 -4.15 8.52 22.20
N ILE A 353 -3.36 9.60 22.13
CA ILE A 353 -1.92 9.59 22.41
C ILE A 353 -1.64 9.12 23.83
N ALA A 354 -2.40 9.59 24.82
CA ALA A 354 -2.26 9.15 26.21
C ALA A 354 -2.57 7.65 26.37
N SER A 355 -3.63 7.16 25.71
CA SER A 355 -4.00 5.73 25.73
C SER A 355 -2.93 4.85 25.09
N LEU A 356 -2.33 5.30 23.98
CA LEU A 356 -1.27 4.59 23.28
C LEU A 356 0.02 4.55 24.12
N ARG A 357 0.36 5.64 24.80
CA ARG A 357 1.51 5.68 25.73
C ARG A 357 1.36 4.72 26.89
N ASN A 358 0.17 4.65 27.50
CA ASN A 358 -0.10 3.70 28.58
C ASN A 358 0.04 2.25 28.10
N ARG A 359 -0.48 1.94 26.90
CA ARG A 359 -0.39 0.60 26.32
C ARG A 359 1.04 0.19 25.96
N LEU A 360 1.86 1.16 25.50
CA LEU A 360 3.27 0.94 25.22
C LEU A 360 4.04 0.61 26.51
N SER A 361 3.81 1.38 27.58
CA SER A 361 4.43 1.14 28.89
C SER A 361 4.02 -0.22 29.48
N GLU A 362 2.76 -0.64 29.32
CA GLU A 362 2.31 -1.96 29.75
C GLU A 362 3.01 -3.10 28.97
N MET A 363 3.20 -2.94 27.65
CA MET A 363 3.95 -3.91 26.86
C MET A 363 5.42 -3.98 27.26
N GLU A 364 6.06 -2.84 27.56
CA GLU A 364 7.44 -2.79 28.06
C GLU A 364 7.58 -3.54 29.39
N GLN A 365 6.67 -3.32 30.35
CA GLN A 365 6.67 -4.06 31.61
C GLN A 365 6.46 -5.56 31.43
N ASN A 366 5.55 -5.96 30.53
CA ASN A 366 5.32 -7.36 30.23
C ASN A 366 6.55 -8.00 29.56
N TYR A 367 7.22 -7.28 28.67
CA TYR A 367 8.46 -7.73 28.06
C TYR A 367 9.58 -7.93 29.08
N GLU A 368 9.75 -7.00 30.03
CA GLU A 368 10.72 -7.14 31.13
C GLU A 368 10.42 -8.36 32.01
N ARG A 369 9.15 -8.64 32.33
CA ARG A 369 8.76 -9.85 33.07
C ARG A 369 9.09 -11.14 32.31
N VAL A 370 8.88 -11.15 30.99
CA VAL A 370 9.22 -12.28 30.13
C VAL A 370 10.74 -12.50 30.07
N LEU A 371 11.53 -11.43 30.00
CA LEU A 371 12.99 -11.52 30.09
C LEU A 371 13.44 -12.08 31.46
N ALA A 372 12.90 -11.56 32.56
CA ALA A 372 13.24 -12.00 33.91
C ALA A 372 12.89 -13.49 34.12
N THR A 373 11.71 -13.93 33.66
CA THR A 373 11.32 -15.35 33.73
C THR A 373 12.23 -16.22 32.85
N MET A 374 12.62 -15.78 31.65
CA MET A 374 13.60 -16.51 30.82
C MET A 374 14.96 -16.62 31.51
N GLU A 375 15.43 -15.58 32.20
CA GLU A 375 16.68 -15.63 32.97
C GLU A 375 16.59 -16.59 34.16
N GLN A 376 15.49 -16.59 34.89
CA GLN A 376 15.22 -17.56 35.97
C GLN A 376 15.20 -19.00 35.44
N TRP A 377 14.62 -19.24 34.26
CA TRP A 377 14.65 -20.56 33.62
C TRP A 377 16.06 -20.98 33.20
N LYS A 378 16.89 -20.03 32.72
CA LYS A 378 18.30 -20.28 32.39
C LYS A 378 19.13 -20.62 33.64
N THR A 379 18.91 -19.94 34.76
CA THR A 379 19.63 -20.24 36.02
C THR A 379 19.18 -21.57 36.60
N TYR A 380 17.88 -21.86 36.61
CA TYR A 380 17.34 -23.16 37.04
C TYR A 380 17.91 -24.33 36.23
N ARG A 381 18.02 -24.19 34.90
CA ARG A 381 18.65 -25.21 34.04
C ARG A 381 20.14 -25.42 34.29
N LYS A 382 20.87 -24.45 34.85
CA LYS A 382 22.29 -24.59 35.18
C LYS A 382 22.52 -25.27 36.53
N GLN A 383 21.52 -25.27 37.41
CA GLN A 383 21.60 -25.89 38.74
C GLN A 383 21.18 -27.38 38.74
N LYS A 384 20.41 -27.79 37.74
CA LYS A 384 20.13 -29.21 37.43
C LYS A 384 21.24 -29.77 36.56
#